data_AF-A0A1B6MSN5-F1
#
_entry.id   AF-A0A1B6MSN5-F1
#
_cell.length_a   1.000
_cell.length_b   1.000
_cell.length_c   1.000
_cell.angle_alpha   90.00
_cell.angle_beta   90.00
_cell.angle_gamma   90.00
#
_symmetry.space_group_name_H-M   'P 1'
#
loop_
_entity.id
_entity.type
_entity.pdbx_description
1 polymer ?
#
loop_
_entity_poly.entity_id
_entity_poly.type
_entity_poly.pdbx_seq_one_letter_code
_entity_poly.pdbx_strand_id
1 'polypeptide(L)'
;LSDGNHNILQSQRVTEKVLAAVYKALNDNHVFLEGTILKTNMVTPGQACKMLRATPEEIGEATLLTLQRTVPVSVGGVMFLSGGQAEQEATLNLNAINQSSGSKPWPLTFSFGRALQMSALHAWGGSSENNGSAQEEFIKRANANKAAVLGEYEWIEEKENIAGKQDLFGPDTE
;
A
#
# COMPACT_ATOMS: atom_id res chain seq x y z
N LEU A 1 -6.98 5.96 8.63
CA LEU A 1 -7.04 4.54 9.03
C LEU A 1 -8.10 3.85 8.18
N SER A 2 -8.01 2.53 8.02
CA SER A 2 -8.98 1.72 7.27
C SER A 2 -10.16 1.24 8.12
N ASP A 3 -10.20 1.55 9.41
CA ASP A 3 -11.26 1.10 10.30
C ASP A 3 -12.64 1.67 9.87
N GLY A 4 -13.67 0.84 9.98
CA GLY A 4 -15.06 1.21 9.70
C GLY A 4 -15.61 0.68 8.37
N ASN A 5 -16.84 1.08 8.05
CA ASN A 5 -17.65 0.58 6.94
C ASN A 5 -17.78 1.56 5.76
N HIS A 6 -16.85 2.52 5.66
CA HIS A 6 -16.88 3.55 4.64
C HIS A 6 -16.51 2.99 3.26
N ASN A 7 -17.09 3.54 2.20
CA ASN A 7 -16.75 3.14 0.84
C ASN A 7 -15.49 3.87 0.32
N ILE A 8 -14.99 3.43 -0.83
CA ILE A 8 -13.77 3.98 -1.44
C ILE A 8 -13.89 5.48 -1.75
N LEU A 9 -15.07 5.97 -2.15
CA LEU A 9 -15.30 7.39 -2.45
C LEU A 9 -15.19 8.27 -1.20
N GLN A 10 -15.67 7.77 -0.06
CA GLN A 10 -15.51 8.45 1.23
C GLN A 10 -14.05 8.50 1.64
N SER A 11 -13.31 7.39 1.47
CA SER A 11 -11.86 7.31 1.71
C SER A 11 -11.09 8.29 0.83
N GLN A 12 -11.40 8.33 -0.47
CA GLN A 12 -10.84 9.27 -1.44
C GLN A 12 -11.03 10.71 -1.00
N ARG A 13 -12.29 11.11 -0.74
CA ARG A 13 -12.65 12.48 -0.34
C ARG A 13 -11.90 12.92 0.93
N VAL A 14 -11.80 12.04 1.92
CA VAL A 14 -11.09 12.35 3.17
C VAL A 14 -9.58 12.45 2.91
N THR A 15 -9.01 11.53 2.12
CA THR A 15 -7.59 11.55 1.78
C THR A 15 -7.22 12.83 1.02
N GLU A 16 -8.02 13.25 0.03
CA GLU A 16 -7.81 14.52 -0.67
C GLU A 16 -7.82 15.72 0.29
N LYS A 17 -8.81 15.79 1.19
CA LYS A 17 -8.89 16.88 2.19
C LYS A 17 -7.67 16.91 3.11
N VAL A 18 -7.21 15.75 3.57
CA VAL A 18 -6.07 15.64 4.47
C VAL A 18 -4.79 16.04 3.74
N LEU A 19 -4.53 15.50 2.55
CA LEU A 19 -3.30 15.81 1.80
C LEU A 19 -3.24 17.28 1.39
N ALA A 20 -4.37 17.89 0.99
CA ALA A 20 -4.42 19.33 0.72
C ALA A 20 -4.05 20.17 1.96
N ALA A 21 -4.57 19.80 3.14
CA ALA A 21 -4.22 20.47 4.40
C ALA A 21 -2.75 20.26 4.79
N VAL A 22 -2.21 19.05 4.59
CA VAL A 22 -0.80 18.73 4.83
C VAL A 22 0.11 19.61 3.97
N TYR A 23 -0.10 19.65 2.64
CA TYR A 23 0.77 20.44 1.77
C TYR A 23 0.61 21.95 1.98
N LYS A 24 -0.58 22.43 2.36
CA LYS A 24 -0.74 23.81 2.82
C LYS A 24 0.11 24.09 4.06
N ALA A 25 0.07 23.21 5.06
CA ALA A 25 0.87 23.38 6.27
C ALA A 25 2.38 23.30 5.99
N LEU A 26 2.82 22.39 5.11
CA LEU A 26 4.23 22.30 4.71
C LEU A 26 4.69 23.59 4.00
N ASN A 27 3.85 24.16 3.13
CA ASN A 27 4.15 25.41 2.45
C ASN A 27 4.23 26.60 3.44
N ASP A 28 3.28 26.69 4.38
CA ASP A 28 3.26 27.73 5.42
C ASP A 28 4.51 27.68 6.32
N ASN A 29 5.09 26.50 6.48
CA ASN A 29 6.31 26.29 7.28
C ASN A 29 7.58 26.25 6.41
N HIS A 30 7.50 26.70 5.15
CA HIS A 30 8.63 26.83 4.24
C HIS A 30 9.42 25.53 4.04
N VAL A 31 8.73 24.38 4.06
CA VAL A 31 9.36 23.07 3.86
C VAL A 31 9.83 22.92 2.41
N PHE A 32 11.09 22.55 2.22
CA PHE A 32 11.69 22.22 0.93
C PHE A 32 11.19 20.86 0.43
N LEU A 33 10.16 20.85 -0.43
CA LEU A 33 9.43 19.65 -0.82
C LEU A 33 10.28 18.62 -1.58
N GLU A 34 11.28 19.08 -2.34
CA GLU A 34 12.23 18.22 -3.07
C GLU A 34 13.06 17.35 -2.12
N GLY A 35 13.23 17.77 -0.86
CA GLY A 35 13.87 16.99 0.20
C GLY A 35 12.90 16.11 1.01
N THR A 36 11.64 15.98 0.59
CA THR A 36 10.61 15.23 1.32
C THR A 36 10.17 13.97 0.59
N ILE A 37 9.63 13.02 1.36
CA ILE A 37 8.87 11.89 0.86
C ILE A 37 7.48 11.92 1.51
N LEU A 38 6.44 11.53 0.77
CA LEU A 38 5.11 11.34 1.32
C LEU A 38 4.90 9.86 1.64
N LYS A 39 4.74 9.52 2.92
CA LYS A 39 4.20 8.22 3.32
C LYS A 39 2.70 8.32 3.56
N THR A 40 1.90 7.71 2.68
CA THR A 40 0.43 7.82 2.72
C THR A 40 -0.25 6.45 2.61
N ASN A 41 -1.51 6.38 3.02
CA ASN A 41 -2.38 5.24 2.72
C ASN A 41 -2.72 5.18 1.22
N MET A 42 -2.97 3.98 0.72
CA MET A 42 -3.74 3.78 -0.50
C MET A 42 -5.21 4.16 -0.24
N VAL A 43 -5.94 4.51 -1.30
CA VAL A 43 -7.37 4.82 -1.21
C VAL A 43 -8.15 3.51 -1.33
N THR A 44 -8.53 2.97 -0.18
CA THR A 44 -9.27 1.70 -0.07
C THR A 44 -10.61 1.93 0.64
N PRO A 45 -11.61 1.05 0.47
CA PRO A 45 -12.75 1.00 1.38
C PRO A 45 -12.29 0.65 2.80
N GLY A 46 -13.16 0.93 3.76
CA GLY A 46 -12.96 0.51 5.14
C GLY A 46 -13.05 -1.01 5.29
N GLN A 47 -12.33 -1.58 6.27
CA GLN A 47 -12.23 -3.03 6.45
C GLN A 47 -13.57 -3.71 6.77
N ALA A 48 -14.50 -3.01 7.42
CA ALA A 48 -15.85 -3.51 7.70
C ALA A 48 -16.87 -3.14 6.59
N CYS A 49 -16.41 -2.65 5.43
CA CYS A 49 -17.29 -2.33 4.30
C CYS A 49 -17.86 -3.62 3.69
N LYS A 50 -19.16 -3.83 3.85
CA LYS A 50 -19.89 -5.03 3.37
C LYS A 50 -20.23 -5.01 1.88
N MET A 51 -20.07 -3.87 1.20
CA MET A 51 -20.19 -3.79 -0.26
C MET A 51 -19.01 -4.52 -0.93
N LEU A 52 -19.12 -4.84 -2.23
CA LEU A 52 -18.03 -5.48 -2.99
C LEU A 52 -16.69 -4.83 -2.67
N ARG A 53 -15.68 -5.65 -2.32
CA ARG A 53 -14.30 -5.18 -2.12
C ARG A 53 -13.86 -4.52 -3.42
N ALA A 54 -13.33 -3.30 -3.31
CA ALA A 54 -12.80 -2.59 -4.48
C ALA A 54 -11.70 -3.42 -5.14
N THR A 55 -11.68 -3.48 -6.46
CA THR A 55 -10.63 -4.19 -7.17
C THR A 55 -9.30 -3.43 -7.05
N PRO A 56 -8.14 -4.07 -7.26
CA PRO A 56 -6.86 -3.38 -7.31
C PRO A 56 -6.84 -2.21 -8.29
N GLU A 57 -7.51 -2.34 -9.44
CA GLU A 57 -7.63 -1.31 -10.47
C GLU A 57 -8.42 -0.09 -9.95
N GLU A 58 -9.57 -0.31 -9.30
CA GLU A 58 -10.35 0.77 -8.68
C GLU A 58 -9.56 1.50 -7.58
N ILE A 59 -8.80 0.74 -6.77
CA ILE A 59 -7.88 1.29 -5.76
C ILE A 59 -6.76 2.09 -6.43
N GLY A 60 -6.20 1.56 -7.52
CA GLY A 60 -5.15 2.19 -8.32
C GLY A 60 -5.56 3.55 -8.86
N GLU A 61 -6.71 3.59 -9.54
CA GLU A 61 -7.27 4.81 -10.13
C GLU A 61 -7.63 5.84 -9.06
N ALA A 62 -8.35 5.44 -8.01
CA ALA A 62 -8.76 6.34 -6.94
C ALA A 62 -7.55 6.93 -6.19
N THR A 63 -6.53 6.10 -5.95
CA THR A 63 -5.29 6.54 -5.30
C THR A 63 -4.52 7.51 -6.20
N LEU A 64 -4.29 7.17 -7.47
CA LEU A 64 -3.55 8.04 -8.38
C LEU A 64 -4.25 9.39 -8.58
N LEU A 65 -5.57 9.38 -8.77
CA LEU A 65 -6.37 10.60 -8.92
C LEU A 65 -6.28 11.50 -7.68
N THR A 66 -6.31 10.90 -6.48
CA THR A 66 -6.14 11.61 -5.20
C THR A 66 -4.78 12.31 -5.13
N LEU A 67 -3.71 11.62 -5.52
CA LEU A 67 -2.36 12.19 -5.52
C LEU A 67 -2.25 13.33 -6.54
N GLN A 68 -2.75 13.13 -7.77
CA GLN A 68 -2.77 14.14 -8.83
C GLN A 68 -3.51 15.42 -8.41
N ARG A 69 -4.54 15.32 -7.58
CA ARG A 69 -5.32 16.46 -7.09
C ARG A 69 -4.66 17.23 -5.95
N THR A 70 -3.68 16.65 -5.26
CA THR A 70 -3.25 17.18 -3.95
C THR A 70 -1.76 17.25 -3.71
N VAL A 71 -0.95 16.42 -4.37
CA VAL A 71 0.49 16.35 -4.17
C VAL A 71 1.18 17.29 -5.16
N PRO A 72 2.05 18.21 -4.71
CA PRO A 72 2.89 19.01 -5.60
C PRO A 72 3.94 18.17 -6.33
N VAL A 73 4.19 18.45 -7.61
CA VAL A 73 5.16 17.70 -8.45
C VAL A 73 6.59 17.69 -7.90
N SER A 74 6.94 18.64 -7.02
CA SER A 74 8.27 18.79 -6.43
C SER A 74 8.58 17.75 -5.33
N VAL A 75 7.60 16.99 -4.84
CA VAL A 75 7.83 15.98 -3.79
C VAL A 75 8.77 14.87 -4.32
N GLY A 76 9.76 14.45 -3.54
CA GLY A 76 10.77 13.49 -4.00
C GLY A 76 10.24 12.07 -4.29
N GLY A 77 9.11 11.70 -3.70
CA GLY A 77 8.45 10.42 -3.95
C GLY A 77 7.28 10.13 -3.02
N VAL A 78 6.45 9.16 -3.42
CA VAL A 78 5.33 8.66 -2.60
C VAL A 78 5.61 7.21 -2.23
N MET A 79 5.61 6.93 -0.93
CA MET A 79 5.80 5.59 -0.38
C MET A 79 4.53 5.12 0.33
N PHE A 80 3.85 4.12 -0.21
CA PHE A 80 2.63 3.63 0.41
C PHE A 80 2.92 2.81 1.67
N LEU A 81 2.14 3.06 2.72
CA LEU A 81 2.02 2.13 3.84
C LEU A 81 1.06 1.00 3.47
N SER A 82 1.34 -0.22 3.93
CA SER A 82 0.43 -1.36 3.69
C SER A 82 -0.83 -1.30 4.55
N GLY A 83 -0.76 -0.64 5.72
CA GLY A 83 -1.88 -0.60 6.66
C GLY A 83 -2.25 -2.01 7.10
N GLY A 84 -3.54 -2.33 7.10
CA GLY A 84 -4.10 -3.65 7.42
C GLY A 84 -3.99 -4.72 6.34
N GLN A 85 -3.58 -4.35 5.12
CA GLN A 85 -3.60 -5.25 3.96
C GLN A 85 -2.70 -6.48 4.16
N ALA A 86 -3.14 -7.60 3.59
CA ALA A 86 -2.32 -8.80 3.44
C ALA A 86 -1.11 -8.52 2.52
N GLU A 87 -0.06 -9.36 2.59
CA GLU A 87 1.16 -9.17 1.79
C GLU A 87 0.85 -9.13 0.28
N GLN A 88 0.00 -10.06 -0.17
CA GLN A 88 -0.41 -10.16 -1.56
C GLN A 88 -1.25 -8.96 -2.00
N GLU A 89 -2.25 -8.57 -1.21
CA GLU A 89 -3.15 -7.45 -1.50
C GLU A 89 -2.36 -6.13 -1.64
N ALA A 90 -1.44 -5.88 -0.72
CA ALA A 90 -0.59 -4.68 -0.78
C ALA A 90 0.27 -4.64 -2.06
N THR A 91 0.77 -5.80 -2.51
CA THR A 91 1.57 -5.93 -3.73
C THR A 91 0.70 -5.69 -4.98
N LEU A 92 -0.49 -6.31 -5.05
CA LEU A 92 -1.44 -6.15 -6.16
C LEU A 92 -1.91 -4.69 -6.29
N ASN A 93 -2.27 -4.06 -5.17
CA ASN A 93 -2.71 -2.67 -5.18
C ASN A 93 -1.57 -1.72 -5.60
N LEU A 94 -0.35 -1.94 -5.12
CA LEU A 94 0.81 -1.15 -5.57
C LEU A 94 1.06 -1.32 -7.07
N ASN A 95 0.92 -2.54 -7.59
CA ASN A 95 1.07 -2.83 -9.01
C ASN A 95 0.02 -2.09 -9.83
N ALA A 96 -1.25 -2.17 -9.42
CA ALA A 96 -2.36 -1.49 -10.08
C ALA A 96 -2.21 0.04 -10.07
N ILE A 97 -1.70 0.63 -8.98
CA ILE A 97 -1.36 2.07 -8.94
C ILE A 97 -0.33 2.43 -10.01
N ASN A 98 0.73 1.62 -10.17
CA ASN A 98 1.76 1.88 -11.17
C ASN A 98 1.29 1.62 -12.61
N GLN A 99 0.37 0.67 -12.81
CA GLN A 99 -0.29 0.41 -14.10
C GLN A 99 -1.38 1.44 -14.45
N SER A 100 -1.93 2.14 -13.46
CA SER A 100 -3.01 3.10 -13.66
C SER A 100 -2.62 4.19 -14.66
N SER A 101 -3.53 4.49 -15.59
CA SER A 101 -3.28 5.48 -16.64
C SER A 101 -3.20 6.91 -16.07
N GLY A 102 -2.36 7.74 -16.67
CA GLY A 102 -2.20 9.15 -16.29
C GLY A 102 -0.83 9.50 -15.72
N SER A 103 -0.64 10.81 -15.52
CA SER A 103 0.63 11.40 -15.11
C SER A 103 1.01 10.97 -13.68
N LYS A 104 2.24 10.48 -13.53
CA LYS A 104 2.86 10.08 -12.27
C LYS A 104 4.21 10.79 -12.17
N PRO A 105 4.24 12.09 -11.83
CA PRO A 105 5.48 12.87 -11.80
C PRO A 105 6.39 12.50 -10.61
N TRP A 106 5.90 11.66 -9.70
CA TRP A 106 6.63 11.13 -8.54
C TRP A 106 6.91 9.64 -8.72
N PRO A 107 8.04 9.11 -8.23
CA PRO A 107 8.17 7.68 -8.03
C PRO A 107 7.12 7.20 -7.02
N LEU A 108 6.38 6.15 -7.37
CA LEU A 108 5.34 5.53 -6.55
C LEU A 108 5.85 4.16 -6.07
N THR A 109 6.17 4.06 -4.78
CA THR A 109 6.82 2.88 -4.20
C THR A 109 6.23 2.51 -2.84
N PHE A 110 6.87 1.58 -2.13
CA PHE A 110 6.37 1.03 -0.87
C PHE A 110 7.24 1.41 0.32
N SER A 111 6.59 1.58 1.47
CA SER A 111 7.20 1.60 2.81
C SER A 111 6.42 0.62 3.70
N PHE A 112 6.59 -0.67 3.39
CA PHE A 112 5.84 -1.77 3.99
C PHE A 112 6.56 -2.35 5.20
N GLY A 113 5.80 -2.51 6.29
CA GLY A 113 6.21 -3.29 7.46
C GLY A 113 5.67 -4.71 7.32
N ARG A 114 4.44 -4.93 7.82
CA ARG A 114 3.77 -6.25 7.80
C ARG A 114 3.72 -6.89 6.42
N ALA A 115 3.34 -6.14 5.38
CA ALA A 115 3.22 -6.67 4.02
C ALA A 115 4.56 -7.16 3.40
N LEU A 116 5.69 -6.90 4.08
CA LEU A 116 7.02 -7.37 3.67
C LEU A 116 7.59 -8.45 4.62
N GLN A 117 7.07 -8.53 5.86
CA GLN A 117 7.72 -9.27 6.94
C GLN A 117 6.87 -10.43 7.49
N MET A 118 5.56 -10.49 7.23
CA MET A 118 4.67 -11.46 7.87
C MET A 118 5.10 -12.90 7.57
N SER A 119 5.28 -13.26 6.30
CA SER A 119 5.70 -14.62 5.92
C SER A 119 7.11 -14.94 6.42
N ALA A 120 8.01 -13.96 6.42
CA ALA A 120 9.37 -14.12 6.93
C ALA A 120 9.40 -14.38 8.45
N LEU A 121 8.61 -13.64 9.22
CA LEU A 121 8.46 -13.84 10.67
C LEU A 121 7.85 -15.21 10.98
N HIS A 122 6.84 -15.62 10.21
CA HIS A 122 6.20 -16.93 10.36
C HIS A 122 7.17 -18.08 10.04
N ALA A 123 7.97 -17.95 8.97
CA ALA A 123 8.98 -18.94 8.62
C ALA A 123 10.12 -18.99 9.64
N TRP A 124 10.51 -17.84 10.21
CA TRP A 124 11.55 -17.77 11.24
C TRP A 124 11.13 -18.49 12.52
N GLY A 125 9.91 -18.22 13.02
CA GLY A 125 9.40 -18.83 14.25
C GLY A 125 10.25 -18.58 15.51
N GLY A 126 11.16 -17.60 15.47
CA GLY A 126 12.09 -17.29 16.56
C GLY A 126 13.32 -18.21 16.66
N SER A 127 13.52 -19.15 15.72
CA SER A 127 14.65 -20.08 15.74
C SER A 127 15.73 -19.68 14.73
N SER A 128 17.00 -19.65 15.16
CA SER A 128 18.14 -19.36 14.29
C SER A 128 18.35 -20.41 13.20
N GLU A 129 17.86 -21.63 13.39
CA GLU A 129 17.91 -22.70 12.39
C GLU A 129 17.08 -22.35 11.14
N ASN A 130 16.03 -21.52 11.30
CA ASN A 130 15.13 -21.12 10.22
C ASN A 130 15.55 -19.81 9.52
N ASN A 131 16.73 -19.26 9.83
CA ASN A 131 17.18 -18.00 9.24
C ASN A 131 17.18 -18.03 7.71
N GLY A 132 17.58 -19.15 7.11
CA GLY A 132 17.57 -19.32 5.64
C GLY A 132 16.15 -19.22 5.07
N SER A 133 15.20 -19.98 5.62
CA SER A 133 13.81 -19.97 5.16
C SER A 133 13.14 -18.60 5.36
N ALA A 134 13.42 -17.91 6.46
CA ALA A 134 12.92 -16.55 6.70
C ALA A 134 13.46 -15.53 5.69
N GLN A 135 14.76 -15.60 5.37
CA GLN A 135 15.39 -14.75 4.36
C GLN A 135 14.81 -15.01 2.96
N GLU A 136 14.56 -16.27 2.61
CA GLU A 136 13.91 -16.64 1.35
C GLU A 136 12.51 -16.02 1.22
N GLU A 137 11.66 -16.11 2.26
CA GLU A 137 10.33 -15.50 2.25
C GLU A 137 10.39 -13.97 2.15
N PHE A 138 11.31 -13.34 2.88
CA PHE A 138 11.51 -11.90 2.80
C PHE A 138 11.94 -11.46 1.38
N ILE A 139 12.90 -12.16 0.77
CA ILE A 139 13.38 -11.86 -0.58
C ILE A 139 12.26 -12.06 -1.62
N LYS A 140 11.45 -13.11 -1.48
CA LYS A 140 10.27 -13.32 -2.35
C LYS A 140 9.35 -12.10 -2.31
N ARG A 141 9.01 -11.60 -1.11
CA ARG A 141 8.15 -10.40 -0.96
C ARG A 141 8.83 -9.13 -1.43
N ALA A 142 10.14 -8.95 -1.20
CA ALA A 142 10.88 -7.80 -1.70
C ALA A 142 10.90 -7.76 -3.23
N ASN A 143 11.10 -8.90 -3.90
CA ASN A 143 11.07 -9.00 -5.35
C ASN A 143 9.67 -8.78 -5.94
N ALA A 144 8.64 -9.32 -5.29
CA ALA A 144 7.25 -9.09 -5.67
C ALA A 144 6.90 -7.59 -5.63
N ASN A 145 7.23 -6.90 -4.54
CA ASN A 145 7.01 -5.47 -4.41
C ASN A 145 7.88 -4.64 -5.38
N LYS A 146 9.11 -5.09 -5.68
CA LYS A 146 9.94 -4.49 -6.73
C LYS A 146 9.27 -4.56 -8.11
N ALA A 147 8.71 -5.71 -8.49
CA ALA A 147 7.97 -5.85 -9.74
C ALA A 147 6.71 -4.97 -9.75
N ALA A 148 6.01 -4.87 -8.61
CA ALA A 148 4.83 -4.01 -8.47
C ALA A 148 5.15 -2.51 -8.63
N VAL A 149 6.33 -2.05 -8.21
CA VAL A 149 6.81 -0.68 -8.48
C VAL A 149 6.97 -0.40 -9.97
N LEU A 150 7.33 -1.42 -10.75
CA LEU A 150 7.46 -1.32 -12.21
C LEU A 150 6.12 -1.48 -12.94
N GLY A 151 5.05 -1.89 -12.23
CA GLY A 151 3.78 -2.26 -12.85
C GLY A 151 3.84 -3.61 -13.59
N GLU A 152 4.79 -4.47 -13.23
CA GLU A 152 5.10 -5.74 -13.91
C GLU A 152 4.83 -6.96 -13.01
N TYR A 153 4.17 -6.77 -11.86
CA TYR A 153 3.84 -7.89 -10.98
C TYR A 153 2.64 -8.66 -11.53
N GLU A 154 2.88 -9.88 -11.97
CA GLU A 154 1.85 -10.85 -12.30
C GLU A 154 1.69 -11.85 -11.16
N TRP A 155 0.46 -12.00 -10.68
CA TRP A 155 0.14 -13.00 -9.68
C TRP A 155 -0.24 -14.32 -10.33
N ILE A 156 0.41 -15.40 -9.89
CA ILE A 156 0.11 -16.78 -10.28
C ILE A 156 -0.35 -17.52 -9.03
N GLU A 157 -1.60 -17.97 -9.03
CA GLU A 157 -2.35 -18.48 -7.87
C GLU A 157 -1.71 -19.68 -7.14
N GLU A 158 -0.82 -20.42 -7.80
CA GLU A 158 -0.28 -21.70 -7.29
C GLU A 158 0.86 -21.60 -6.25
N LYS A 159 1.41 -20.41 -5.93
CA LYS A 159 2.71 -20.32 -5.22
C LYS A 159 2.76 -19.65 -3.84
N GLU A 160 1.64 -19.23 -3.26
CA GLU A 160 1.65 -18.50 -1.97
C GLU A 160 1.22 -19.32 -0.75
N ASN A 161 2.02 -19.19 0.31
CA ASN A 161 1.80 -19.82 1.60
C ASN A 161 0.66 -19.13 2.38
N ILE A 162 -0.05 -19.85 3.25
CA ILE A 162 -1.28 -19.38 3.94
C ILE A 162 -1.06 -18.06 4.72
N ALA A 163 0.15 -17.85 5.25
CA ALA A 163 0.52 -16.65 6.01
C ALA A 163 0.42 -15.35 5.18
N GLY A 164 0.69 -15.39 3.87
CA GLY A 164 0.63 -14.22 2.99
C GLY A 164 -0.79 -13.73 2.67
N LYS A 165 -1.81 -14.55 2.99
CA LYS A 165 -3.23 -14.29 2.69
C LYS A 165 -4.03 -13.74 3.87
N GLN A 166 -3.47 -13.70 5.09
CA GLN A 166 -4.19 -13.23 6.28
C GLN A 166 -4.25 -11.71 6.36
N ASP A 167 -5.47 -11.17 6.27
CA ASP A 167 -5.83 -9.80 6.70
C ASP A 167 -5.82 -9.76 8.24
N LEU A 168 -5.49 -8.60 8.82
CA LEU A 168 -5.28 -8.46 10.26
C LEU A 168 -6.55 -8.66 11.08
N PHE A 169 -7.70 -8.31 10.52
CA PHE A 169 -8.98 -8.39 11.18
C PHE A 169 -9.82 -9.42 10.44
N GLY A 170 -9.72 -10.68 10.87
CA GLY A 170 -10.78 -11.66 10.59
C GLY A 170 -12.13 -11.14 11.10
N PRO A 171 -13.26 -11.73 10.68
CA PRO A 171 -14.55 -11.35 11.25
C PRO A 171 -14.44 -11.42 12.77
N ASP A 172 -14.82 -10.34 13.45
CA ASP A 172 -14.90 -10.31 14.92
C ASP A 172 -15.62 -11.59 15.36
N THR A 173 -14.92 -12.45 16.09
CA THR A 173 -15.57 -13.55 16.81
C THR A 173 -16.44 -12.89 17.87
N GLU A 174 -17.76 -12.91 17.65
CA GLU A 174 -18.76 -12.65 18.70
C GLU A 174 -18.55 -13.56 19.91
#